data_AF-A0A381WI53-F1
#
_entry.id   AF-A0A381WI53-F1
#
_cell.length_a   1.000
_cell.length_b   1.000
_cell.length_c   1.000
_cell.angle_alpha   90.00
_cell.angle_beta   90.00
_cell.angle_gamma   90.00
#
_symmetry.space_group_name_H-M   'P 1'
#
loop_
_entity.id
_entity.type
_entity.pdbx_description
1 polymer ?
#
loop_
_entity_poly.entity_id
_entity_poly.type
_entity_poly.pdbx_seq_one_letter_code
_entity_poly.pdbx_strand_id
1 'polypeptide(L)'
;GIWRHLGRPPNALVGVGFAAQGWDLKTPGYKRLPASFDPKVDFIFSGIGEDEMIGDFGLVMSGAAGDELDRVDFELGTPPQTMRLATSQGMHSAYYLMAHEDQMVSMPTINGTNNENVRADMVYFETQKGGGVFSVGSINWLGSLSHNDYDNNVSRITENVLREFTRSSE
;
A
#
# COMPACT_ATOMS: atom_id res chain seq x y z
N GLY A 1 16.34 14.62 10.83
CA GLY A 1 16.85 13.25 10.64
C GLY A 1 15.70 12.31 10.34
N ILE A 2 15.98 11.03 10.06
CA ILE A 2 14.97 10.00 9.77
C ILE A 2 14.05 9.80 10.99
N TRP A 3 12.74 9.83 10.79
CA TRP A 3 11.75 9.76 11.87
C TRP A 3 11.81 8.45 12.66
N ARG A 4 12.04 7.32 11.98
CA ARG A 4 12.25 6.01 12.61
C ARG A 4 13.41 6.02 13.61
N HIS A 5 14.52 6.67 13.30
CA HIS A 5 15.68 6.79 14.18
C HIS A 5 15.44 7.72 15.38
N LEU A 6 14.33 8.46 15.37
CA LEU A 6 13.87 9.30 16.47
C LEU A 6 12.71 8.67 17.24
N GLY A 7 12.47 7.37 17.07
CA GLY A 7 11.39 6.63 17.74
C GLY A 7 9.99 7.00 17.25
N ARG A 8 9.86 7.54 16.03
CA ARG A 8 8.59 7.93 15.40
C ARG A 8 8.40 7.32 14.01
N PRO A 9 8.53 5.99 13.85
CA PRO A 9 8.33 5.36 12.54
C PRO A 9 6.92 5.64 11.99
N PRO A 10 6.77 5.87 10.67
CA PRO A 10 5.46 6.06 10.05
C PRO A 10 4.48 4.91 10.31
N ASN A 11 4.99 3.68 10.43
CA ASN A 11 4.22 2.49 10.78
C ASN A 11 3.31 2.70 12.01
N ALA A 12 3.80 3.36 13.05
CA ALA A 12 3.05 3.62 14.28
C ALA A 12 1.93 4.66 14.12
N LEU A 13 1.95 5.46 13.04
CA LEU A 13 0.96 6.50 12.78
C LEU A 13 -0.02 6.09 11.68
N VAL A 14 0.48 5.56 10.56
CA VAL A 14 -0.29 5.29 9.34
C VAL A 14 -0.29 3.81 8.93
N GLY A 15 0.20 2.93 9.79
CA GLY A 15 0.16 1.47 9.60
C GLY A 15 1.22 0.89 8.64
N VAL A 16 1.81 1.73 7.79
CA VAL A 16 2.89 1.36 6.87
C VAL A 16 4.04 2.36 6.96
N GLY A 17 5.22 1.97 6.49
CA GLY A 17 6.37 2.85 6.38
C GLY A 17 7.35 2.40 5.31
N PHE A 18 8.25 3.32 4.93
CA PHE A 18 9.17 3.17 3.80
C PHE A 18 9.94 1.87 3.82
N ALA A 19 9.85 1.15 2.70
CA ALA A 19 10.34 -0.20 2.54
C ALA A 19 11.30 -0.36 1.37
N ALA A 20 11.02 0.32 0.27
CA ALA A 20 11.76 0.20 -0.97
C ALA A 20 11.41 1.33 -1.94
N GLN A 21 12.28 1.53 -2.93
CA GLN A 21 12.04 2.44 -4.05
C GLN A 21 12.65 1.88 -5.33
N GLY A 22 12.16 2.33 -6.48
CA GLY A 22 12.65 1.88 -7.77
C GLY A 22 11.93 2.53 -8.94
N TRP A 23 12.52 2.39 -10.12
CA TRP A 23 11.95 2.88 -11.37
C TRP A 23 12.16 1.88 -12.49
N ASP A 24 11.08 1.55 -13.21
CA ASP A 24 11.07 0.62 -14.33
C ASP A 24 10.08 1.13 -15.41
N LEU A 25 9.97 0.42 -16.53
CA LEU A 25 8.97 0.70 -17.57
C LEU A 25 7.56 0.37 -17.10
N LYS A 26 7.41 -0.67 -16.26
CA LYS A 26 6.15 -1.06 -15.64
C LYS A 26 6.34 -1.41 -14.17
N THR A 27 5.38 -1.00 -13.35
CA THR A 27 5.26 -1.38 -11.94
C THR A 27 3.99 -2.21 -11.71
N PRO A 28 3.92 -3.09 -10.70
CA PRO A 28 2.74 -3.91 -10.48
C PRO A 28 1.56 -3.12 -9.90
N GLY A 29 0.41 -3.79 -9.83
CA GLY A 29 -0.71 -3.40 -8.99
C GLY A 29 -0.68 -4.12 -7.62
N TYR A 30 -1.87 -4.29 -7.03
CA TYR A 30 -2.06 -5.00 -5.76
C TYR A 30 -2.94 -6.23 -5.96
N LYS A 31 -2.56 -7.33 -5.32
CA LYS A 31 -3.41 -8.50 -5.11
C LYS A 31 -4.06 -8.43 -3.75
N ARG A 32 -5.37 -8.67 -3.70
CA ARG A 32 -6.13 -8.80 -2.46
C ARG A 32 -5.60 -9.96 -1.61
N LEU A 33 -5.65 -9.79 -0.29
CA LEU A 33 -5.31 -10.78 0.73
C LEU A 33 -6.58 -11.24 1.45
N PRO A 34 -6.55 -12.37 2.18
CA PRO A 34 -7.73 -12.90 2.87
C PRO A 34 -8.44 -11.89 3.80
N ALA A 35 -7.70 -10.97 4.43
CA ALA A 35 -8.28 -9.94 5.29
C ALA A 35 -9.18 -8.93 4.53
N SER A 36 -9.05 -8.80 3.20
CA SER A 36 -9.90 -7.93 2.39
C SER A 36 -11.33 -8.44 2.18
N PHE A 37 -11.65 -9.63 2.67
CA PHE A 37 -12.98 -10.24 2.61
C PHE A 37 -13.66 -10.27 3.98
N ASP A 38 -13.09 -9.57 4.97
CA ASP A 38 -13.75 -9.39 6.26
C ASP A 38 -14.88 -8.35 6.11
N PRO A 39 -16.10 -8.64 6.59
CA PRO A 39 -17.25 -7.73 6.48
C PRO A 39 -17.00 -6.32 7.01
N LYS A 40 -16.03 -6.12 7.93
CA LYS A 40 -15.65 -4.80 8.45
C LYS A 40 -15.04 -3.88 7.41
N VAL A 41 -14.43 -4.44 6.36
CA VAL A 41 -13.70 -3.69 5.32
C VAL A 41 -14.28 -3.91 3.93
N ASP A 42 -15.41 -4.63 3.81
CA ASP A 42 -16.11 -4.86 2.55
C ASP A 42 -16.44 -3.54 1.81
N PHE A 43 -16.70 -2.47 2.56
CA PHE A 43 -16.97 -1.15 1.96
C PHE A 43 -15.82 -0.69 1.06
N ILE A 44 -14.56 -0.98 1.41
CA ILE A 44 -13.36 -0.59 0.64
C ILE A 44 -13.40 -1.22 -0.76
N PHE A 45 -13.82 -2.49 -0.84
CA PHE A 45 -13.78 -3.30 -2.06
C PHE A 45 -15.13 -3.41 -2.76
N SER A 46 -16.12 -2.59 -2.38
CA SER A 46 -17.42 -2.55 -3.05
C SER A 46 -17.24 -2.28 -4.54
N GLY A 47 -17.73 -3.22 -5.37
CA GLY A 47 -17.61 -3.17 -6.83
C GLY A 47 -16.24 -3.58 -7.38
N ILE A 48 -15.37 -4.23 -6.59
CA ILE A 48 -14.08 -4.79 -7.03
C ILE A 48 -14.18 -6.32 -7.07
N GLY A 49 -13.71 -6.93 -8.15
CA GLY A 49 -13.66 -8.40 -8.27
C GLY A 49 -12.77 -9.05 -7.19
N GLU A 50 -13.03 -10.32 -6.88
CA GLU A 50 -12.23 -11.06 -5.88
C GLU A 50 -10.79 -11.30 -6.37
N ASP A 51 -10.64 -11.69 -7.63
CA ASP A 51 -9.35 -11.98 -8.28
C ASP A 51 -8.82 -10.82 -9.15
N GLU A 52 -9.49 -9.67 -9.12
CA GLU A 52 -9.11 -8.51 -9.93
C GLU A 52 -7.79 -7.88 -9.44
N MET A 53 -6.84 -7.66 -10.35
CA MET A 53 -5.62 -6.92 -10.03
C MET A 53 -5.95 -5.42 -9.87
N ILE A 54 -5.67 -4.88 -8.70
CA ILE A 54 -5.94 -3.47 -8.40
C ILE A 54 -4.80 -2.62 -8.97
N GLY A 55 -5.12 -1.75 -9.92
CA GLY A 55 -4.16 -0.79 -10.46
C GLY A 55 -3.07 -1.39 -11.35
N ASP A 56 -3.40 -2.35 -12.21
CA ASP A 56 -2.50 -2.80 -13.30
C ASP A 56 -2.48 -1.81 -14.50
N PHE A 57 -2.56 -0.52 -14.19
CA PHE A 57 -2.63 0.60 -15.09
C PHE A 57 -2.17 1.86 -14.34
N GLY A 58 -1.81 2.90 -15.08
CA GLY A 58 -1.49 4.20 -14.49
C GLY A 58 -0.68 5.09 -15.43
N LEU A 59 -0.68 6.39 -15.18
CA LEU A 59 0.14 7.35 -15.93
C LEU A 59 1.63 7.19 -15.63
N VAL A 60 1.96 6.74 -14.42
CA VAL A 60 3.33 6.51 -13.95
C VAL A 60 3.62 5.02 -13.98
N MET A 61 4.61 4.61 -14.77
CA MET A 61 5.04 3.21 -14.90
C MET A 61 3.89 2.20 -15.12
N SER A 62 2.79 2.61 -15.77
CA SER A 62 1.66 1.73 -16.11
C SER A 62 1.13 0.87 -14.96
N GLY A 63 1.21 1.32 -13.70
CA GLY A 63 0.75 0.56 -12.53
C GLY A 63 0.73 1.38 -11.23
N ALA A 64 -0.04 0.92 -10.25
CA ALA A 64 -0.38 1.67 -9.05
C ALA A 64 0.54 1.45 -7.84
N ALA A 65 1.34 0.37 -7.81
CA ALA A 65 2.30 0.09 -6.75
C ALA A 65 3.71 0.33 -7.27
N GLY A 66 4.24 1.54 -7.15
CA GLY A 66 5.58 1.89 -7.61
C GLY A 66 6.11 3.25 -7.14
N ASP A 67 7.29 3.58 -7.68
CA ASP A 67 8.17 4.69 -7.32
C ASP A 67 8.74 4.52 -5.91
N GLU A 68 7.92 4.75 -4.89
CA GLU A 68 8.22 4.41 -3.50
C GLU A 68 7.16 3.47 -2.94
N LEU A 69 7.60 2.56 -2.06
CA LEU A 69 6.79 1.50 -1.48
C LEU A 69 6.88 1.55 0.04
N ASP A 70 5.71 1.53 0.70
CA ASP A 70 5.58 1.39 2.15
C ASP A 70 4.93 0.05 2.50
N ARG A 71 5.41 -0.59 3.58
CA ARG A 71 4.91 -1.90 4.02
C ARG A 71 4.50 -1.92 5.49
N VAL A 72 3.71 -2.92 5.86
CA VAL A 72 3.47 -3.29 7.26
C VAL A 72 4.76 -3.82 7.88
N ASP A 73 5.06 -3.34 9.09
CA ASP A 73 6.15 -3.84 9.93
C ASP A 73 5.77 -3.67 11.41
N PHE A 74 5.49 -4.78 12.09
CA PHE A 74 5.04 -4.78 13.48
C PHE A 74 6.18 -4.49 14.46
N GLU A 75 7.44 -4.76 14.09
CA GLU A 75 8.60 -4.39 14.89
C GLU A 75 8.80 -2.87 14.90
N LEU A 76 8.32 -2.18 13.86
CA LEU A 76 8.28 -0.73 13.76
C LEU A 76 6.98 -0.10 14.27
N GLY A 77 6.14 -0.88 14.95
CA GLY A 77 4.99 -0.34 15.68
C GLY A 77 3.72 -0.18 14.85
N THR A 78 3.61 -0.85 13.70
CA THR A 78 2.30 -1.00 13.02
C THR A 78 1.24 -1.45 14.05
N PRO A 79 0.09 -0.76 14.18
CA PRO A 79 -0.91 -1.12 15.18
C PRO A 79 -1.33 -2.60 15.06
N PRO A 80 -1.41 -3.37 16.16
CA PRO A 80 -1.69 -4.80 16.11
C PRO A 80 -3.00 -5.18 15.43
N GLN A 81 -4.00 -4.28 15.46
CA GLN A 81 -5.29 -4.46 14.80
C GLN A 81 -5.29 -4.14 13.29
N THR A 82 -4.12 -3.83 12.71
CA THR A 82 -4.00 -3.49 11.29
C THR A 82 -4.32 -4.68 10.40
N MET A 83 -5.30 -4.48 9.52
CA MET A 83 -5.67 -5.43 8.49
C MET A 83 -4.84 -5.14 7.24
N ARG A 84 -4.02 -6.09 6.83
CA ARG A 84 -3.28 -6.03 5.56
C ARG A 84 -4.17 -6.56 4.45
N LEU A 85 -4.75 -5.66 3.66
CA LEU A 85 -5.86 -5.93 2.76
C LEU A 85 -5.40 -6.36 1.37
N ALA A 86 -4.35 -5.74 0.84
CA ALA A 86 -3.81 -6.08 -0.47
C ALA A 86 -2.30 -5.79 -0.49
N THR A 87 -1.57 -6.40 -1.43
CA THR A 87 -0.12 -6.24 -1.50
C THR A 87 0.44 -6.37 -2.91
N SER A 88 1.58 -5.71 -3.16
CA SER A 88 2.40 -5.91 -4.36
C SER A 88 3.55 -6.92 -4.18
N GLN A 89 3.58 -7.64 -3.05
CA GLN A 89 4.64 -8.59 -2.70
C GLN A 89 4.96 -9.59 -3.82
N GLY A 90 6.25 -9.73 -4.14
CA GLY A 90 6.76 -10.70 -5.12
C GLY A 90 6.47 -10.34 -6.58
N MET A 91 6.03 -9.11 -6.86
CA MET A 91 5.68 -8.66 -8.22
C MET A 91 6.57 -7.53 -8.74
N HIS A 92 7.52 -7.05 -7.92
CA HIS A 92 8.44 -5.98 -8.28
C HIS A 92 9.66 -6.52 -9.03
N SER A 93 10.20 -5.70 -9.94
CA SER A 93 11.38 -6.05 -10.71
C SER A 93 12.68 -5.87 -9.91
N ALA A 94 13.81 -6.21 -10.54
CA ALA A 94 15.12 -6.04 -9.93
C ALA A 94 15.54 -4.58 -9.77
N TYR A 95 14.80 -3.63 -10.37
CA TYR A 95 15.05 -2.19 -10.24
C TYR A 95 14.53 -1.59 -8.93
N TYR A 96 13.69 -2.32 -8.19
CA TYR A 96 13.27 -1.92 -6.85
C TYR A 96 14.23 -2.46 -5.81
N LEU A 97 14.83 -1.55 -5.05
CA LEU A 97 15.80 -1.84 -4.01
C LEU A 97 15.19 -1.57 -2.63
N MET A 98 15.52 -2.44 -1.69
CA MET A 98 15.13 -2.29 -0.29
C MET A 98 15.75 -1.03 0.33
N ALA A 99 15.00 -0.39 1.22
CA ALA A 99 15.44 0.77 1.98
C ALA A 99 16.72 0.50 2.77
N HIS A 100 17.61 1.49 2.82
CA HIS A 100 18.89 1.36 3.52
C HIS A 100 18.68 1.12 5.03
N GLU A 101 17.64 1.68 5.62
CA GLU A 101 17.32 1.55 7.05
C GLU A 101 16.96 0.12 7.46
N ASP A 102 16.63 -0.75 6.49
CA ASP A 102 16.33 -2.17 6.71
C ASP A 102 17.53 -3.09 6.44
N GLN A 103 18.69 -2.52 6.12
CA GLN A 103 19.88 -3.27 5.77
C GLN A 103 21.08 -2.84 6.60
N MET A 104 21.89 -3.82 7.02
CA MET A 104 23.17 -3.52 7.67
C MET A 104 24.18 -2.94 6.67
N VAL A 105 24.13 -3.39 5.42
CA VAL A 105 24.97 -2.95 4.31
C VAL A 105 24.13 -2.95 3.05
N SER A 106 24.15 -1.84 2.30
CA SER A 106 23.46 -1.76 1.00
C SER A 106 24.10 -2.72 0.00
N MET A 107 23.28 -3.63 -0.52
CA MET A 107 23.70 -4.62 -1.50
C MET A 107 22.80 -4.53 -2.73
N PRO A 108 23.33 -4.29 -3.94
CA PRO A 108 22.53 -4.18 -5.17
C PRO A 108 21.85 -5.51 -5.54
N THR A 109 22.29 -6.62 -4.94
CA THR A 109 21.72 -7.95 -5.14
C THR A 109 20.43 -8.17 -4.37
N ILE A 110 20.05 -7.30 -3.41
CA ILE A 110 18.82 -7.43 -2.64
C ILE A 110 17.75 -6.51 -3.24
N ASN A 111 16.78 -7.08 -3.96
CA ASN A 111 15.83 -6.33 -4.78
C ASN A 111 14.44 -7.00 -4.85
N GLY A 112 13.53 -6.41 -5.64
CA GLY A 112 12.14 -6.86 -5.78
C GLY A 112 11.94 -8.31 -6.20
N THR A 113 12.93 -8.91 -6.88
CA THR A 113 12.81 -10.30 -7.37
C THR A 113 13.15 -11.35 -6.32
N ASN A 114 13.83 -10.98 -5.23
CA ASN A 114 14.34 -11.93 -4.25
C ASN A 114 14.12 -11.51 -2.79
N ASN A 115 13.40 -10.42 -2.56
CA ASN A 115 13.11 -9.93 -1.22
C ASN A 115 11.63 -9.56 -1.06
N GLU A 116 10.92 -10.31 -0.22
CA GLU A 116 9.49 -10.11 0.05
C GLU A 116 9.16 -8.78 0.75
N ASN A 117 10.15 -8.09 1.31
CA ASN A 117 9.99 -6.78 1.93
C ASN A 117 10.02 -5.63 0.92
N VAL A 118 10.36 -5.90 -0.34
CA VAL A 118 10.18 -4.94 -1.45
C VAL A 118 8.74 -5.05 -1.94
N ARG A 119 7.86 -4.32 -1.26
CA ARG A 119 6.41 -4.33 -1.52
C ARG A 119 5.74 -3.08 -0.97
N ALA A 120 4.62 -2.74 -1.58
CA ALA A 120 3.59 -1.86 -1.03
C ALA A 120 2.48 -2.71 -0.37
N ASP A 121 2.02 -2.30 0.81
CA ASP A 121 0.87 -2.89 1.49
C ASP A 121 -0.29 -1.90 1.58
N MET A 122 -1.47 -2.33 1.16
CA MET A 122 -2.73 -1.62 1.39
C MET A 122 -3.31 -2.10 2.72
N VAL A 123 -3.58 -1.17 3.64
CA VAL A 123 -3.98 -1.48 5.00
C VAL A 123 -5.16 -0.65 5.48
N TYR A 124 -5.87 -1.19 6.47
CA TYR A 124 -6.86 -0.47 7.23
C TYR A 124 -6.76 -0.79 8.72
N PHE A 125 -6.97 0.19 9.58
CA PHE A 125 -7.21 -0.03 11.01
C PHE A 125 -8.11 1.04 11.60
N GLU A 126 -8.92 0.63 12.57
CA GLU A 126 -9.70 1.54 13.40
C GLU A 126 -8.83 2.15 14.51
N THR A 127 -9.16 3.39 14.84
CA THR A 127 -8.59 4.13 15.97
C THR A 127 -9.66 4.38 17.03
N GLN A 128 -9.25 4.96 18.16
CA GLN A 128 -10.18 5.28 19.24
C GLN A 128 -11.29 6.23 18.76
N LYS A 129 -12.46 6.13 19.39
CA LYS A 129 -13.62 7.01 19.14
C LYS A 129 -14.15 6.97 17.69
N GLY A 130 -13.99 5.82 17.01
CA GLY A 130 -14.59 5.59 15.69
C GLY A 130 -13.83 6.21 14.52
N GLY A 131 -12.57 6.63 14.71
CA GLY A 131 -11.71 7.02 13.59
C GLY A 131 -11.17 5.79 12.84
N GLY A 132 -10.69 6.00 11.63
CA GLY A 132 -10.02 4.96 10.83
C GLY A 132 -8.85 5.52 10.05
N VAL A 133 -7.89 4.65 9.75
CA VAL A 133 -6.74 4.97 8.89
C VAL A 133 -6.72 3.96 7.75
N PHE A 134 -6.65 4.47 6.53
CA PHE A 134 -6.45 3.69 5.31
C PHE A 134 -5.19 4.17 4.62
N SER A 135 -4.31 3.24 4.27
CA SER A 135 -3.05 3.54 3.57
C SER A 135 -2.85 2.57 2.42
N VAL A 136 -2.33 3.06 1.30
CA VAL A 136 -2.07 2.26 0.08
C VAL A 136 -0.59 1.91 -0.10
N GLY A 137 0.29 2.68 0.52
CA GLY A 137 1.74 2.43 0.56
C GLY A 137 2.45 2.58 -0.78
N SER A 138 1.96 3.45 -1.67
CA SER A 138 2.67 3.78 -2.92
C SER A 138 2.40 5.19 -3.41
N ILE A 139 3.44 5.83 -3.96
CA ILE A 139 3.34 7.11 -4.68
C ILE A 139 2.48 6.97 -5.95
N ASN A 140 2.65 5.88 -6.71
CA ASN A 140 1.98 5.70 -8.01
C ASN A 140 0.46 5.55 -7.92
N TRP A 141 -0.11 5.34 -6.72
CA TRP A 141 -1.55 5.22 -6.53
C TRP A 141 -2.32 6.39 -7.16
N LEU A 142 -1.88 7.63 -6.87
CA LEU A 142 -2.54 8.83 -7.40
C LEU A 142 -2.40 8.94 -8.92
N GLY A 143 -1.27 8.48 -9.47
CA GLY A 143 -1.03 8.41 -10.92
C GLY A 143 -1.95 7.45 -11.66
N SER A 144 -2.69 6.61 -10.92
CA SER A 144 -3.59 5.60 -11.48
C SER A 144 -5.07 6.00 -11.42
N LEU A 145 -5.41 7.08 -10.72
CA LEU A 145 -6.80 7.54 -10.55
C LEU A 145 -7.48 7.92 -11.89
N SER A 146 -6.80 8.67 -12.75
CA SER A 146 -7.41 9.20 -13.98
C SER A 146 -7.48 8.20 -15.14
N HIS A 147 -7.09 6.95 -14.92
CA HIS A 147 -7.16 5.92 -15.95
C HIS A 147 -8.62 5.66 -16.37
N ASN A 148 -8.83 5.44 -17.68
CA ASN A 148 -10.13 5.09 -18.26
C ASN A 148 -11.26 6.06 -17.82
N ASP A 149 -11.02 7.36 -17.94
CA ASP A 149 -11.97 8.41 -17.52
C ASP A 149 -12.47 8.24 -16.07
N TYR A 150 -11.55 7.83 -15.18
CA TYR A 150 -11.79 7.53 -13.76
C TYR A 150 -12.66 6.28 -13.48
N ASP A 151 -13.09 5.54 -14.50
CA ASP A 151 -13.77 4.25 -14.32
C ASP A 151 -12.76 3.12 -14.18
N ASN A 152 -12.23 2.98 -12.97
CA ASN A 152 -11.23 1.97 -12.64
C ASN A 152 -11.23 1.63 -11.13
N ASN A 153 -10.56 0.54 -10.77
CA ASN A 153 -10.55 0.04 -9.38
C ASN A 153 -9.82 0.94 -8.37
N VAL A 154 -8.77 1.67 -8.77
CA VAL A 154 -8.05 2.62 -7.90
C VAL A 154 -8.96 3.79 -7.51
N SER A 155 -9.67 4.37 -8.48
CA SER A 155 -10.65 5.43 -8.26
C SER A 155 -11.81 4.96 -7.39
N ARG A 156 -12.37 3.78 -7.68
CA ARG A 156 -13.49 3.21 -6.93
C ARG A 156 -13.12 2.93 -5.46
N ILE A 157 -11.96 2.34 -5.19
CA ILE A 157 -11.48 2.10 -3.82
C ILE A 157 -11.30 3.44 -3.08
N THR A 158 -10.68 4.42 -3.73
CA THR A 158 -10.46 5.75 -3.14
C THR A 158 -11.79 6.43 -2.81
N GLU A 159 -12.76 6.37 -3.73
CA GLU A 159 -14.11 6.90 -3.53
C GLU A 159 -14.84 6.20 -2.37
N ASN A 160 -14.81 4.87 -2.33
CA ASN A 160 -15.43 4.07 -1.27
C ASN A 160 -14.94 4.49 0.12
N VAL A 161 -13.62 4.62 0.29
CA VAL A 161 -13.00 5.02 1.56
C VAL A 161 -13.39 6.46 1.93
N LEU A 162 -13.33 7.39 0.97
CA LEU A 162 -13.70 8.79 1.23
C LEU A 162 -15.18 8.93 1.60
N ARG A 163 -16.08 8.18 0.96
CA ARG A 163 -17.51 8.17 1.29
C ARG A 163 -17.75 7.65 2.70
N GLU A 164 -17.08 6.58 3.08
CA GLU A 164 -17.20 6.03 4.43
C GLU A 164 -16.67 7.03 5.48
N PHE A 165 -15.51 7.66 5.23
CA PHE A 165 -14.89 8.60 6.18
C PHE A 165 -15.61 9.94 6.31
N THR A 166 -16.43 10.31 5.33
CA THR A 166 -17.22 11.55 5.36
C THR A 166 -18.66 11.34 5.79
N ARG A 167 -19.09 10.09 6.01
CA ARG A 167 -20.40 9.78 6.55
C ARG A 167 -20.52 10.38 7.96
N SER A 168 -21.57 11.17 8.19
CA SER A 168 -21.85 11.69 9.52
C SER A 168 -22.25 10.53 10.44
N SER A 169 -21.65 10.49 11.63
CA SER A 169 -22.12 9.60 12.69
C SER A 169 -23.52 10.03 13.10
N GLU A 170 -24.52 9.16 12.91
CA GLU A 170 -25.83 9.31 13.56
C GLU A 170 -25.71 9.15 15.08
#